data_AF-A0A2M7LK50-F1
#
_entry.id   AF-A0A2M7LK50-F1
#
_cell.length_a   1.000
_cell.length_b   1.000
_cell.length_c   1.000
_cell.angle_alpha   90.00
_cell.angle_beta   90.00
_cell.angle_gamma   90.00
#
_symmetry.space_group_name_H-M   'P 1'
#
loop_
_entity.id
_entity.type
_entity.pdbx_description
1 polymer ?
#
loop_
_entity_poly.entity_id
_entity_poly.type
_entity_poly.pdbx_seq_one_letter_code
_entity_poly.pdbx_strand_id
1 'polypeptide(L)'
;MKISFVRGAYLNNFEGQNYALPITGYSSLFPLDANVPFPLVKLPSIADLQKPPFLNKPIKYIANRTLGDSQILFGLENYIRGSDIVHVADPHYYYSYQAARLKAEGAIK
;
A
#
# COMPACT_ATOMS: atom_id res chain seq x y z
N MET A 1 3.52 -13.59 -15.21
CA MET A 1 2.41 -13.32 -14.27
C MET A 1 2.87 -12.23 -13.33
N LYS A 2 2.21 -11.06 -13.34
CA LYS A 2 2.57 -9.89 -12.54
C LYS A 2 1.69 -9.86 -11.28
N ILE A 3 2.27 -10.15 -10.13
CA ILE A 3 1.60 -10.12 -8.83
C ILE A 3 2.10 -8.92 -8.04
N SER A 4 1.20 -8.02 -7.68
CA SER A 4 1.49 -6.85 -6.86
C SER A 4 0.99 -7.05 -5.44
N PHE A 5 1.86 -6.90 -4.46
CA PHE A 5 1.55 -7.07 -3.03
C PHE A 5 1.62 -5.73 -2.32
N VAL A 6 0.48 -5.19 -1.89
CA VAL A 6 0.37 -3.82 -1.38
C VAL A 6 0.08 -3.84 0.12
N ARG A 7 0.91 -3.15 0.92
CA ARG A 7 0.82 -3.13 2.40
C ARG A 7 1.00 -1.76 3.07
N GLY A 8 1.30 -0.72 2.29
CA GLY A 8 1.47 0.63 2.84
C GLY A 8 2.53 0.71 3.94
N ALA A 9 2.28 1.52 4.97
CA ALA A 9 3.19 1.68 6.12
C ALA A 9 3.21 0.45 7.04
N TYR A 10 2.26 -0.49 6.90
CA TYR A 10 2.14 -1.66 7.77
C TYR A 10 2.74 -2.92 7.17
N LEU A 11 3.54 -2.80 6.11
CA LEU A 11 4.32 -3.92 5.60
C LEU A 11 5.16 -4.54 6.71
N ASN A 12 4.94 -5.82 6.95
CA ASN A 12 5.59 -6.60 7.98
C ASN A 12 6.22 -7.86 7.36
N ASN A 13 7.43 -8.22 7.79
CA ASN A 13 8.16 -9.38 7.27
C ASN A 13 7.41 -10.70 7.54
N PHE A 14 6.65 -10.80 8.64
CA PHE A 14 5.81 -11.98 8.91
C PHE A 14 4.80 -12.28 7.80
N GLU A 15 4.23 -11.24 7.18
CA GLU A 15 3.30 -11.44 6.06
C GLU A 15 4.04 -11.88 4.80
N GLY A 16 5.27 -11.38 4.61
CA GLY A 16 6.08 -11.68 3.44
C GLY A 16 6.62 -13.11 3.39
N GLN A 17 6.84 -13.74 4.55
CA GLN A 17 7.34 -15.12 4.66
C GLN A 17 6.41 -16.17 4.04
N ASN A 18 5.10 -15.90 4.01
CA ASN A 18 4.11 -16.84 3.49
C ASN A 18 4.04 -16.85 1.95
N TYR A 19 4.67 -15.89 1.27
CA TYR A 19 4.58 -15.74 -0.17
C TYR A 19 5.92 -16.06 -0.84
N ALA A 20 6.18 -17.35 -1.09
CA ALA A 20 7.31 -17.84 -1.89
C ALA A 20 7.11 -17.67 -3.41
N LEU A 21 6.31 -16.69 -3.83
CA LEU A 21 5.99 -16.40 -5.23
C LEU A 21 6.79 -15.19 -5.72
N PRO A 22 7.06 -15.05 -7.03
CA PRO A 22 7.69 -13.87 -7.61
C PRO A 22 6.74 -12.66 -7.58
N ILE A 23 6.58 -12.07 -6.40
CA ILE A 23 5.74 -10.89 -6.15
C ILE A 23 6.59 -9.62 -6.13
N THR A 24 5.97 -8.48 -6.45
CA THR A 24 6.55 -7.16 -6.18
C THR A 24 5.77 -6.49 -5.06
N GLY A 25 6.47 -6.12 -3.99
CA GLY A 25 5.92 -5.43 -2.83
C GLY A 25 5.79 -3.92 -3.06
N TYR A 26 4.74 -3.32 -2.50
CA TYR A 26 4.50 -1.88 -2.49
C TYR A 26 4.21 -1.42 -1.05
N SER A 27 5.02 -0.51 -0.54
CA SER A 27 4.89 0.05 0.81
C SER A 27 4.93 1.57 0.81
N SER A 28 4.71 2.16 1.98
CA SER A 28 5.06 3.57 2.20
C SER A 28 6.59 3.77 2.22
N LEU A 29 7.06 5.01 2.39
CA LEU A 29 8.49 5.29 2.54
C LEU A 29 9.06 4.65 3.81
N PHE A 30 8.23 4.54 4.84
CA PHE A 30 8.60 4.04 6.15
C PHE A 30 7.70 2.89 6.62
N PRO A 31 7.85 1.68 6.04
CA PRO A 31 7.13 0.51 6.52
C PRO A 31 7.60 0.08 7.92
N LEU A 32 6.80 -0.77 8.59
CA LEU A 32 7.19 -1.43 9.84
C LEU A 32 8.44 -2.30 9.67
N ASP A 33 8.51 -3.03 8.56
CA ASP A 33 9.69 -3.81 8.16
C ASP A 33 10.00 -3.60 6.67
N ALA A 34 11.28 -3.48 6.34
CA ALA A 34 11.79 -3.36 4.98
C ALA A 34 12.61 -4.58 4.55
N ASN A 35 12.93 -5.49 5.47
CA ASN A 35 13.67 -6.71 5.18
C ASN A 35 12.69 -7.81 4.76
N VAL A 36 12.32 -7.79 3.48
CA VAL A 36 11.36 -8.72 2.89
C VAL A 36 12.04 -9.56 1.78
N PRO A 37 11.59 -10.80 1.53
CA PRO A 37 12.24 -11.70 0.58
C PRO A 37 11.95 -11.38 -0.90
N PHE A 38 11.33 -10.24 -1.20
CA PHE A 38 10.90 -9.83 -2.55
C PHE A 38 11.26 -8.37 -2.85
N PRO A 39 11.31 -7.97 -4.13
CA PRO A 39 11.53 -6.57 -4.51
C PRO A 39 10.47 -5.66 -3.91
N LEU A 40 10.91 -4.58 -3.24
CA LEU A 40 10.04 -3.63 -2.57
C LEU A 40 10.14 -2.24 -3.21
N VAL A 41 9.01 -1.74 -3.70
CA VAL A 41 8.85 -0.36 -4.19
C VAL A 41 8.24 0.49 -3.09
N LYS A 42 8.90 1.57 -2.73
CA LYS A 42 8.45 2.50 -1.68
C LYS A 42 7.83 3.73 -2.31
N LEU A 43 6.62 4.07 -1.89
CA LEU A 43 5.85 5.21 -2.39
C LEU A 43 5.55 6.18 -1.24
N PRO A 44 5.53 7.50 -1.50
CA PRO A 44 5.06 8.46 -0.51
C PRO A 44 3.63 8.15 -0.06
N SER A 45 3.38 8.31 1.24
CA SER A 45 2.06 8.19 1.84
C SER A 45 1.77 9.33 2.80
N ILE A 46 0.49 9.65 3.01
CA ILE A 46 0.09 10.55 4.10
C ILE A 46 0.43 9.92 5.46
N ALA A 47 0.41 8.59 5.57
CA ALA A 47 0.83 7.85 6.76
C ALA A 47 2.28 8.16 7.17
N ASP A 48 3.17 8.48 6.21
CA ASP A 48 4.57 8.81 6.50
C ASP A 48 4.70 10.13 7.30
N LEU A 49 3.75 11.06 7.12
CA LEU A 49 3.71 12.35 7.82
C LEU A 49 3.23 12.22 9.27
N GLN A 50 2.66 11.08 9.66
CA GLN A 50 2.16 10.82 11.02
C GLN A 50 3.25 10.34 11.99
N LYS A 51 4.49 10.18 11.52
CA LYS A 51 5.62 9.77 12.36
C LYS A 51 5.89 10.71 13.54
N PRO A 52 5.87 12.05 13.38
CA PRO A 52 6.02 12.95 14.51
C PRO A 52 4.76 12.89 15.40
N PRO A 53 4.89 12.65 16.73
CA PRO A 53 3.74 12.46 17.61
C PRO A 53 2.73 13.62 17.60
N PHE A 54 3.22 14.85 17.44
CA PHE A 54 2.38 16.06 17.41
C PHE A 54 1.59 16.23 16.10
N LEU A 55 2.04 15.62 14.99
CA LEU A 55 1.35 15.67 13.70
C LEU A 55 0.41 14.48 13.48
N ASN A 56 0.57 13.38 14.23
CA ASN A 56 -0.21 12.17 14.04
C ASN A 56 -1.73 12.42 14.11
N LYS A 57 -2.22 12.95 15.25
CA LYS A 57 -3.65 13.22 15.46
C LYS A 57 -4.27 14.16 14.41
N PRO A 58 -3.70 15.35 14.13
CA PRO A 58 -4.30 16.26 13.15
C PRO A 58 -4.28 15.69 11.74
N ILE A 59 -3.19 15.03 11.32
CA ILE A 59 -3.11 14.43 9.97
C ILE A 59 -4.09 13.28 9.83
N LYS A 60 -4.20 12.41 10.84
CA LYS A 60 -5.17 11.32 10.85
C LYS A 60 -6.61 11.84 10.77
N TYR A 61 -6.93 12.91 11.51
CA TYR A 61 -8.24 13.53 11.46
C TYR A 61 -8.57 14.06 10.05
N ILE A 62 -7.65 14.81 9.45
CA ILE A 62 -7.83 15.36 8.10
C ILE A 62 -7.95 14.24 7.06
N ALA A 63 -7.07 13.24 7.10
CA ALA A 63 -7.07 12.12 6.16
C ALA A 63 -8.38 11.33 6.24
N ASN A 64 -8.84 10.97 7.44
CA ASN A 64 -10.09 10.24 7.61
C ASN A 64 -11.31 11.03 7.15
N ARG A 65 -11.29 12.36 7.24
CA ARG A 65 -12.42 13.21 6.81
C ARG A 65 -12.45 13.48 5.31
N THR A 66 -11.29 13.49 4.66
CA THR A 66 -11.14 13.87 3.24
C THR A 66 -11.04 12.66 2.32
N LEU A 67 -10.18 11.71 2.67
CA LEU A 67 -9.86 10.52 1.86
C LEU A 67 -10.43 9.23 2.48
N GLY A 68 -10.82 9.26 3.75
CA GLY A 68 -11.33 8.09 4.48
C GLY A 68 -10.23 7.30 5.21
N ASP A 69 -8.98 7.41 4.75
CA ASP A 69 -7.82 6.79 5.36
C ASP A 69 -6.52 7.49 4.93
N SER A 70 -5.45 7.31 5.70
CA SER A 70 -4.14 7.93 5.48
C SER A 70 -3.14 7.05 4.72
N GLN A 71 -3.44 5.77 4.51
CA GLN A 71 -2.57 4.83 3.78
C GLN A 71 -2.73 4.96 2.25
N ILE A 72 -2.99 6.17 1.76
CA ILE A 72 -2.88 6.44 0.32
C ILE A 72 -1.42 6.23 -0.10
N LEU A 73 -1.20 5.57 -1.23
CA LEU A 73 0.12 5.44 -1.84
C LEU A 73 0.14 6.24 -3.14
N PHE A 74 0.85 7.36 -3.12
CA PHE A 74 0.88 8.28 -4.25
C PHE A 74 1.59 7.62 -5.44
N GLY A 75 0.90 7.58 -6.58
CA GLY A 75 1.41 6.96 -7.81
C GLY A 75 1.28 5.43 -7.88
N LEU A 76 0.73 4.77 -6.85
CA LEU A 76 0.55 3.30 -6.81
C LEU A 76 -0.11 2.75 -8.07
N GLU A 77 -1.10 3.48 -8.59
CA GLU A 77 -1.91 3.09 -9.74
C GLU A 77 -1.06 2.87 -11.01
N ASN A 78 0.02 3.65 -11.18
CA ASN A 78 0.93 3.51 -12.31
C ASN A 78 1.75 2.22 -12.25
N TYR A 79 2.02 1.73 -11.03
CA TYR A 79 2.81 0.53 -10.82
C TYR A 79 1.97 -0.75 -10.91
N ILE A 80 0.77 -0.74 -10.31
CA ILE A 80 -0.07 -1.94 -10.22
C ILE A 80 -0.96 -2.15 -11.47
N ARG A 81 -1.09 -1.15 -12.35
CA ARG A 81 -1.74 -1.31 -13.65
C ARG A 81 -1.10 -2.44 -14.47
N GLY A 82 -1.94 -3.24 -15.11
CA GLY A 82 -1.56 -4.44 -15.85
C GLY A 82 -1.13 -5.62 -14.98
N SER A 83 -1.31 -5.56 -13.66
CA SER A 83 -1.10 -6.73 -12.80
C SER A 83 -2.16 -7.79 -13.08
N ASP A 84 -1.77 -9.07 -13.05
CA ASP A 84 -2.70 -10.19 -13.09
C ASP A 84 -3.38 -10.39 -11.73
N ILE A 85 -2.66 -10.14 -10.63
CA ILE A 85 -3.17 -10.24 -9.26
C ILE A 85 -2.66 -9.05 -8.46
N VAL A 86 -3.54 -8.39 -7.72
CA VAL A 86 -3.18 -7.41 -6.70
C VAL A 86 -3.69 -7.91 -5.35
N HIS A 87 -2.76 -8.15 -4.43
CA HIS A 87 -3.06 -8.61 -3.09
C HIS A 87 -2.88 -7.45 -2.10
N VAL A 88 -3.98 -7.05 -1.46
CA VAL A 88 -4.03 -5.98 -0.45
C VAL A 88 -4.19 -6.57 0.95
N ALA A 89 -3.91 -5.82 2.02
CA ALA A 89 -4.01 -6.34 3.38
C ALA A 89 -5.46 -6.45 3.85
N ASP A 90 -6.20 -5.34 3.78
CA ASP A 90 -7.53 -5.18 4.35
C ASP A 90 -8.30 -4.15 3.50
N PRO A 91 -9.60 -4.37 3.23
CA PRO A 91 -10.41 -3.44 2.44
C PRO A 91 -10.54 -2.03 3.03
N HIS A 92 -10.26 -1.80 4.32
CA HIS A 92 -10.42 -0.48 4.93
C HIS A 92 -9.36 0.55 4.51
N TYR A 93 -8.21 0.11 3.97
CA TYR A 93 -7.12 1.00 3.59
C TYR A 93 -7.39 1.71 2.26
N TYR A 94 -6.92 2.95 2.12
CA TYR A 94 -7.12 3.71 0.88
C TYR A 94 -6.46 3.04 -0.33
N TYR A 95 -5.28 2.42 -0.17
CA TYR A 95 -4.65 1.66 -1.25
C TYR A 95 -5.50 0.48 -1.75
N SER A 96 -6.38 -0.07 -0.90
CA SER A 96 -7.31 -1.13 -1.30
C SER A 96 -8.39 -0.58 -2.21
N TYR A 97 -8.89 0.62 -1.92
CA TYR A 97 -9.75 1.36 -2.83
C TYR A 97 -9.05 1.69 -4.16
N GLN A 98 -7.78 2.12 -4.14
CA GLN A 98 -7.00 2.37 -5.36
C GLN A 98 -6.91 1.12 -6.24
N ALA A 99 -6.63 -0.04 -5.65
CA ALA A 99 -6.58 -1.32 -6.36
C ALA A 99 -7.96 -1.74 -6.88
N ALA A 100 -9.01 -1.63 -6.06
CA ALA A 100 -10.38 -1.97 -6.44
C ALA A 100 -10.88 -1.11 -7.62
N ARG A 101 -10.56 0.19 -7.62
CA ARG A 101 -10.91 1.11 -8.71
C ARG A 101 -10.27 0.68 -10.03
N LEU A 102 -8.97 0.35 -10.02
CA LEU A 102 -8.28 -0.15 -11.21
C LEU A 102 -8.82 -1.51 -11.69
N LYS A 103 -9.25 -2.38 -10.78
CA LYS A 103 -9.93 -3.63 -11.15
C LYS A 103 -11.27 -3.36 -11.82
N ALA A 104 -12.06 -2.42 -11.30
CA ALA A 104 -13.34 -2.02 -11.90
C ALA A 104 -13.16 -1.39 -13.29
N GLU A 105 -12.05 -0.68 -13.53
CA GLU A 105 -11.67 -0.11 -14.82
C GLU A 105 -11.09 -1.15 -15.82
N GLY A 106 -10.92 -2.42 -15.41
CA GLY A 106 -10.26 -3.45 -16.22
C GLY A 106 -8.74 -3.25 -16.38
N ALA A 107 -8.14 -2.35 -15.60
CA ALA A 107 -6.71 -2.08 -15.56
C ALA A 107 -5.92 -3.12 -14.73
N ILE A 108 -6.62 -3.96 -13.96
CA ILE A 108 -6.11 -5.16 -13.30
C ILE A 108 -6.92 -6.33 -13.83
N LYS A 109 -6.23 -7.42 -14.16
CA LYS A 109 -6.84 -8.60 -14.79
C LYS A 109 -7.78 -9.34 -13.85
#